data_AF-A0A7V0TSX1-F1
#
_entry.id   AF-A0A7V0TSX1-F1
#
_cell.length_a   1.000
_cell.length_b   1.000
_cell.length_c   1.000
_cell.angle_alpha   90.00
_cell.angle_beta   90.00
_cell.angle_gamma   90.00
#
_symmetry.space_group_name_H-M   'P 1'
#
loop_
_entity.id
_entity.type
_entity.pdbx_description
1 polymer ?
#
loop_
_entity_poly.entity_id
_entity_poly.type
_entity_poly.pdbx_seq_one_letter_code
_entity_poly.pdbx_strand_id
1 'polypeptide(L)'
;MKTFYDIHFHAFNLSHPNLLAFISRMNLHLLLMTTPVSAPMMGLFGWDKKIKNLLTMVENDIGNYFLILEYYLRKSPHVRVNYLMSGDSQYVREDTYHKIALCPLIMDFGYKNILSNTFYRVPAQKPVAEQTTDLLNGINFYNRNDLRVIESPGKIPRVTHARADKKEKLCEIYPFLGLNTANYTLSGIIKLLDEYFCDYDGKRATAYENMGSKQGFAGIKLYPPLGFDPWPENKTEKQKTDYLYSYCEKKQIPLTTHCSDGGFAVCDETATYTNPARWRKVLEHYPQLKINFAHMGKQSKKKFILFSKSAWQDEVLALLKDYPNAYTDFSCAAFEDKFYRSLARLIQDNPGTARKILFGTDFMINLLWCGSYNEYLEVFLKTKNLASEDKQALCSDNPARFLWQ
;
A
#
# COMPACT_ATOMS: atom_id res chain seq x y z
N MET A 1 -24.08 2.20 -3.82
CA MET A 1 -23.52 2.27 -2.45
C MET A 1 -22.09 2.76 -2.54
N LYS A 2 -21.69 3.74 -1.72
CA LYS A 2 -20.32 4.30 -1.72
C LYS A 2 -19.33 3.29 -1.12
N THR A 3 -18.10 3.27 -1.61
CA THR A 3 -17.01 2.40 -1.11
C THR A 3 -15.81 3.25 -0.76
N PHE A 4 -15.24 3.02 0.42
CA PHE A 4 -14.00 3.65 0.83
C PHE A 4 -12.84 2.83 0.30
N TYR A 5 -11.84 3.46 -0.30
CA TYR A 5 -10.69 2.79 -0.87
C TYR A 5 -9.43 3.17 -0.11
N ASP A 6 -8.64 2.16 0.21
CA ASP A 6 -7.25 2.28 0.62
C ASP A 6 -6.39 1.69 -0.50
N ILE A 7 -5.95 2.56 -1.41
CA ILE A 7 -5.17 2.15 -2.59
C ILE A 7 -3.74 1.72 -2.22
N HIS A 8 -3.28 2.04 -1.01
CA HIS A 8 -1.91 1.76 -0.60
C HIS A 8 -1.88 1.03 0.72
N PHE A 9 -1.79 -0.29 0.64
CA PHE A 9 -1.84 -1.19 1.78
C PHE A 9 -0.75 -2.26 1.64
N HIS A 10 -0.15 -2.74 2.72
CA HIS A 10 0.76 -3.89 2.67
C HIS A 10 0.27 -5.03 3.55
N ALA A 11 0.24 -6.25 2.99
CA ALA A 11 -0.12 -7.47 3.69
C ALA A 11 0.95 -8.53 3.43
N PHE A 12 1.82 -8.76 4.41
CA PHE A 12 2.79 -9.85 4.40
C PHE A 12 3.23 -10.22 5.82
N ASN A 13 3.60 -11.47 6.02
CA ASN A 13 4.20 -11.96 7.26
C ASN A 13 5.75 -11.82 7.21
N LEU A 14 6.42 -12.15 8.33
CA LEU A 14 7.88 -12.08 8.46
C LEU A 14 8.68 -12.98 7.51
N SER A 15 8.03 -13.92 6.82
CA SER A 15 8.71 -14.85 5.91
C SER A 15 9.11 -14.22 4.58
N HIS A 16 8.55 -13.07 4.19
CA HIS A 16 8.79 -12.47 2.87
C HIS A 16 9.91 -11.42 2.83
N PRO A 17 9.94 -10.39 3.71
CA PRO A 17 11.02 -9.41 3.66
C PRO A 17 12.37 -10.05 4.03
N ASN A 18 13.46 -9.50 3.51
CA ASN A 18 14.79 -9.82 4.03
C ASN A 18 14.90 -9.23 5.44
N LEU A 19 14.74 -10.08 6.47
CA LEU A 19 14.59 -9.66 7.86
C LEU A 19 15.78 -8.83 8.37
N LEU A 20 17.01 -9.17 7.99
CA LEU A 20 18.19 -8.40 8.39
C LEU A 20 18.20 -7.01 7.77
N ALA A 21 17.90 -6.91 6.48
CA ALA A 21 17.76 -5.62 5.81
C ALA A 21 16.57 -4.81 6.38
N PHE A 22 15.49 -5.48 6.74
CA PHE A 22 14.28 -4.88 7.30
C PHE A 22 14.57 -4.27 8.67
N ILE A 23 15.17 -5.06 9.57
CA ILE A 23 15.62 -4.60 10.90
C ILE A 23 16.59 -3.42 10.77
N SER A 24 17.56 -3.53 9.85
CA SER A 24 18.59 -2.51 9.69
C SER A 24 18.02 -1.18 9.20
N ARG A 25 17.17 -1.22 8.17
CA ARG A 25 16.60 0.01 7.59
C ARG A 25 15.50 0.64 8.41
N MET A 26 14.80 -0.15 9.21
CA MET A 26 13.78 0.37 10.14
C MET A 26 14.38 0.81 11.48
N ASN A 27 15.70 0.78 11.61
CA ASN A 27 16.43 1.11 12.83
C ASN A 27 15.94 0.30 14.05
N LEU A 28 15.46 -0.92 13.80
CA LEU A 28 15.00 -1.86 14.84
C LEU A 28 16.18 -2.50 15.58
N HIS A 29 17.43 -2.21 15.19
CA HIS A 29 18.63 -2.58 15.95
C HIS A 29 18.56 -2.16 17.41
N LEU A 30 17.92 -1.02 17.70
CA LEU A 30 17.73 -0.55 19.06
C LEU A 30 16.87 -1.50 19.90
N LEU A 31 15.95 -2.26 19.25
CA LEU A 31 15.14 -3.31 19.86
C LEU A 31 15.98 -4.56 20.20
N LEU A 32 16.96 -4.90 19.35
CA LEU A 32 17.88 -6.02 19.59
C LEU A 32 18.90 -5.70 20.70
N MET A 33 19.14 -4.41 20.96
CA MET A 33 20.01 -3.93 22.02
C MET A 33 19.28 -3.60 23.33
N THR A 34 17.96 -3.86 23.43
CA THR A 34 17.24 -3.61 24.69
C THR A 34 17.73 -4.54 25.78
N THR A 35 18.38 -3.94 26.76
CA THR A 35 18.69 -4.56 28.06
C THR A 35 17.60 -4.17 29.07
N PRO A 36 17.46 -4.88 30.20
CA PRO A 36 16.55 -4.49 31.29
C PRO A 36 16.70 -3.02 31.74
N VAL A 37 17.90 -2.44 31.53
CA VAL A 37 18.25 -1.06 31.92
C VAL A 37 17.81 -0.02 30.88
N SER A 38 17.77 -0.36 29.60
CA SER A 38 17.40 0.57 28.51
C SER A 38 15.91 0.49 28.10
N ALA A 39 15.23 -0.60 28.46
CA ALA A 39 13.80 -0.78 28.23
C ALA A 39 12.89 0.33 28.82
N PRO A 40 13.16 0.89 30.03
CA PRO A 40 12.34 1.97 30.59
C PRO A 40 12.40 3.27 29.76
N MET A 41 13.57 3.61 29.21
CA MET A 41 13.75 4.82 28.40
C MET A 41 13.04 4.75 27.04
N MET A 42 13.01 3.56 26.41
CA MET A 42 12.26 3.35 25.18
C MET A 42 10.73 3.40 25.38
N GLY A 43 10.25 2.94 26.54
CA GLY A 43 8.84 3.00 26.91
C GLY A 43 8.29 4.43 27.11
N LEU A 44 9.13 5.37 27.55
CA LEU A 44 8.72 6.78 27.79
C LEU A 44 8.27 7.52 26.51
N PHE A 45 8.74 7.11 25.33
CA PHE A 45 8.38 7.73 24.06
C PHE A 45 7.26 7.00 23.30
N GLY A 46 6.70 5.93 23.87
CA GLY A 46 5.63 5.11 23.26
C GLY A 46 6.03 4.41 21.95
N TRP A 47 7.32 4.43 21.60
CA TRP A 47 7.87 3.83 20.39
C TRP A 47 7.85 2.30 20.48
N ASP A 48 8.00 1.76 21.70
CA ASP A 48 7.88 0.34 21.98
C ASP A 48 6.50 -0.22 21.62
N LYS A 49 5.41 0.52 21.93
CA LYS A 49 4.03 0.10 21.64
C LYS A 49 3.77 0.05 20.14
N LYS A 50 4.24 1.04 19.38
CA LYS A 50 4.10 1.10 17.92
C LYS A 50 4.80 -0.06 17.23
N ILE A 51 6.04 -0.35 17.62
CA ILE A 51 6.79 -1.50 17.10
C ILE A 51 6.12 -2.82 17.51
N LYS A 52 5.66 -2.96 18.75
CA LYS A 52 4.90 -4.14 19.20
C LYS A 52 3.64 -4.35 18.35
N ASN A 53 2.89 -3.29 18.06
CA ASN A 53 1.71 -3.38 17.19
C ASN A 53 2.07 -3.86 15.78
N LEU A 54 3.16 -3.36 15.20
CA LEU A 54 3.67 -3.87 13.92
C LEU A 54 4.01 -5.36 14.02
N LEU A 55 4.82 -5.76 15.01
CA LEU A 55 5.26 -7.15 15.20
C LEU A 55 4.08 -8.10 15.39
N THR A 56 3.07 -7.70 16.17
CA THR A 56 1.83 -8.47 16.35
C THR A 56 1.04 -8.62 15.05
N MET A 57 1.08 -7.65 14.13
CA MET A 57 0.43 -7.84 12.84
C MET A 57 1.22 -8.80 11.93
N VAL A 58 2.55 -8.67 11.87
CA VAL A 58 3.39 -9.46 10.92
C VAL A 58 3.72 -10.89 11.39
N GLU A 59 3.48 -11.20 12.67
CA GLU A 59 3.60 -12.58 13.18
C GLU A 59 2.42 -13.48 12.75
N ASN A 60 1.27 -12.88 12.42
CA ASN A 60 0.09 -13.60 11.98
C ASN A 60 0.20 -14.04 10.52
N ASP A 61 -0.47 -15.15 10.17
CA ASP A 61 -0.75 -15.43 8.77
C ASP A 61 -1.65 -14.34 8.18
N ILE A 62 -1.61 -14.20 6.85
CA ILE A 62 -2.28 -13.10 6.16
C ILE A 62 -3.81 -13.16 6.33
N GLY A 63 -4.40 -14.35 6.52
CA GLY A 63 -5.82 -14.50 6.79
C GLY A 63 -6.21 -13.91 8.13
N ASN A 64 -5.51 -14.31 9.20
CA ASN A 64 -5.72 -13.75 10.54
C ASN A 64 -5.42 -12.25 10.60
N TYR A 65 -4.39 -11.80 9.88
CA TYR A 65 -4.07 -10.37 9.73
C TYR A 65 -5.30 -9.56 9.27
N PHE A 66 -6.01 -9.99 8.21
CA PHE A 66 -7.20 -9.29 7.72
C PHE A 66 -8.38 -9.37 8.70
N LEU A 67 -8.54 -10.52 9.37
CA LEU A 67 -9.59 -10.72 10.36
C LEU A 67 -9.41 -9.86 11.61
N ILE A 68 -8.19 -9.72 12.10
CA ILE A 68 -7.83 -8.84 13.22
C ILE A 68 -8.12 -7.39 12.86
N LEU A 69 -7.71 -6.96 11.65
CA LEU A 69 -7.98 -5.62 11.16
C LEU A 69 -9.48 -5.33 11.11
N GLU A 70 -10.27 -6.21 10.51
CA GLU A 70 -11.73 -6.03 10.44
C GLU A 70 -12.38 -6.06 11.83
N TYR A 71 -11.95 -6.95 12.73
CA TYR A 71 -12.46 -7.03 14.09
C TYR A 71 -12.30 -5.71 14.84
N TYR A 72 -11.11 -5.09 14.78
CA TYR A 72 -10.87 -3.81 15.44
C TYR A 72 -11.56 -2.64 14.73
N LEU A 73 -11.65 -2.65 13.40
CA LEU A 73 -12.45 -1.65 12.66
C LEU A 73 -13.91 -1.69 13.08
N ARG A 74 -14.49 -2.89 13.13
CA ARG A 74 -15.86 -3.12 13.59
C ARG A 74 -16.06 -2.71 15.04
N LYS A 75 -15.04 -2.64 15.88
CA LYS A 75 -15.16 -2.16 17.27
C LYS A 75 -14.94 -0.65 17.42
N SER A 76 -14.38 0.06 16.42
CA SER A 76 -14.17 1.50 16.56
C SER A 76 -15.50 2.26 16.53
N PRO A 77 -15.85 3.00 17.60
CA PRO A 77 -17.05 3.83 17.60
C PRO A 77 -16.95 4.94 16.56
N HIS A 78 -15.74 5.39 16.24
CA HIS A 78 -15.52 6.47 15.27
C HIS A 78 -15.72 6.02 13.83
N VAL A 79 -15.33 4.78 13.52
CA VAL A 79 -15.59 4.14 12.21
C VAL A 79 -17.07 3.79 12.08
N ARG A 80 -17.73 3.36 13.17
CA ARG A 80 -19.18 3.10 13.19
C ARG A 80 -20.03 4.35 12.97
N VAL A 81 -19.79 5.41 13.73
CA VAL A 81 -20.65 6.60 13.75
C VAL A 81 -20.38 7.53 12.57
N ASN A 82 -19.14 7.61 12.09
CA ASN A 82 -18.74 8.52 11.03
C ASN A 82 -18.42 7.74 9.75
N TYR A 83 -19.43 7.39 8.97
CA TYR A 83 -19.30 7.05 7.54
C TYR A 83 -19.03 5.60 7.13
N LEU A 84 -18.62 4.64 7.97
CA LEU A 84 -18.25 3.30 7.45
C LEU A 84 -19.21 2.16 7.82
N MET A 85 -20.06 2.31 8.85
CA MET A 85 -20.98 1.26 9.28
C MET A 85 -22.30 1.80 9.85
N SER A 86 -23.35 1.93 9.03
CA SER A 86 -24.72 1.92 9.56
C SER A 86 -25.22 0.47 9.60
N GLY A 87 -25.09 -0.18 10.75
CA GLY A 87 -25.55 -1.56 10.96
C GLY A 87 -27.07 -1.74 10.91
N ASP A 88 -27.84 -0.65 10.79
CA ASP A 88 -29.29 -0.67 10.56
C ASP A 88 -29.61 -0.27 9.13
N SER A 89 -30.12 -1.24 8.36
CA SER A 89 -30.61 -1.04 6.99
C SER A 89 -31.77 -0.03 6.88
N GLN A 90 -32.39 0.34 8.01
CA GLN A 90 -33.53 1.27 8.06
C GLN A 90 -33.12 2.74 8.15
N TYR A 91 -31.84 3.06 8.41
CA TYR A 91 -31.35 4.44 8.54
C TYR A 91 -30.05 4.67 7.76
N VAL A 92 -30.00 4.17 6.52
CA VAL A 92 -28.86 4.41 5.62
C VAL A 92 -28.82 5.89 5.26
N ARG A 93 -27.79 6.60 5.72
CA ARG A 93 -27.51 7.97 5.26
C ARG A 93 -26.90 7.87 3.86
N GLU A 94 -27.27 8.77 2.95
CA GLU A 94 -26.72 8.77 1.58
C GLU A 94 -25.18 8.93 1.53
N ASP A 95 -24.57 9.39 2.62
CA ASP A 95 -23.13 9.63 2.77
C ASP A 95 -22.32 8.52 3.46
N THR A 96 -22.91 7.35 3.74
CA THR A 96 -22.16 6.24 4.34
C THR A 96 -21.51 5.32 3.29
N TYR A 97 -20.23 5.02 3.48
CA TYR A 97 -19.50 3.92 2.87
C TYR A 97 -19.92 2.58 3.49
N HIS A 98 -20.07 1.54 2.68
CA HIS A 98 -20.57 0.24 3.13
C HIS A 98 -19.50 -0.86 3.11
N LYS A 99 -18.41 -0.59 2.40
CA LYS A 99 -17.29 -1.49 2.15
C LYS A 99 -15.99 -0.69 2.19
N ILE A 100 -14.92 -1.35 2.58
CA ILE A 100 -13.56 -0.85 2.45
C ILE A 100 -12.85 -1.70 1.39
N ALA A 101 -12.46 -1.11 0.27
CA ALA A 101 -11.62 -1.76 -0.72
C ALA A 101 -10.15 -1.56 -0.34
N LEU A 102 -9.48 -2.63 0.06
CA LEU A 102 -8.05 -2.65 0.37
C LEU A 102 -7.27 -3.09 -0.88
N CYS A 103 -6.17 -2.39 -1.19
CA CYS A 103 -5.30 -2.77 -2.29
C CYS A 103 -3.91 -3.18 -1.78
N PRO A 104 -3.73 -4.44 -1.34
CA PRO A 104 -2.41 -4.94 -0.95
C PRO A 104 -1.40 -4.84 -2.09
N LEU A 105 -0.34 -4.06 -1.88
CA LEU A 105 0.74 -3.87 -2.84
C LEU A 105 1.86 -4.86 -2.54
N ILE A 106 2.02 -5.88 -3.38
CA ILE A 106 3.10 -6.87 -3.22
C ILE A 106 4.43 -6.20 -3.59
N MET A 107 5.46 -6.46 -2.79
CA MET A 107 6.83 -6.03 -3.06
C MET A 107 7.65 -7.23 -3.51
N ASP A 108 8.24 -7.17 -4.70
CA ASP A 108 9.11 -8.23 -5.21
C ASP A 108 10.49 -8.20 -4.51
N PHE A 109 10.55 -8.82 -3.33
CA PHE A 109 11.80 -9.01 -2.57
C PHE A 109 12.74 -10.04 -3.22
N GLY A 110 12.36 -10.64 -4.34
CA GLY A 110 13.07 -11.73 -4.98
C GLY A 110 14.46 -11.35 -5.49
N TYR A 111 15.37 -12.35 -5.45
CA TYR A 111 16.58 -12.42 -6.29
C TYR A 111 17.60 -11.29 -6.17
N LYS A 112 17.64 -10.62 -5.03
CA LYS A 112 18.76 -9.75 -4.68
C LYS A 112 19.75 -10.64 -3.94
N ASN A 113 20.86 -11.01 -4.59
CA ASN A 113 21.97 -11.73 -3.96
C ASN A 113 22.66 -10.89 -2.87
N ILE A 114 21.91 -10.41 -1.89
CA ILE A 114 22.35 -9.61 -0.76
C ILE A 114 23.15 -10.56 0.13
N LEU A 115 24.47 -10.52 -0.04
CA LEU A 115 25.39 -11.27 0.80
C LEU A 115 25.37 -10.66 2.19
N SER A 116 25.01 -11.47 3.18
CA SER A 116 25.25 -11.16 4.58
C SER A 116 26.68 -11.52 4.95
N ASN A 117 27.33 -10.69 5.79
CA ASN A 117 28.63 -11.01 6.38
C ASN A 117 28.45 -12.01 7.54
N THR A 118 27.94 -13.19 7.22
CA THR A 118 27.60 -14.26 8.17
C THR A 118 28.22 -15.58 7.72
N PHE A 119 28.32 -16.53 8.63
CA PHE A 119 28.81 -17.89 8.33
C PHE A 119 27.99 -18.55 7.21
N TYR A 120 26.66 -18.46 7.28
CA TYR A 120 25.76 -18.90 6.20
C TYR A 120 25.69 -17.81 5.12
N ARG A 121 26.48 -17.96 4.05
CA ARG A 121 26.62 -16.94 2.97
C ARG A 121 25.65 -17.12 1.80
N VAL A 122 24.66 -18.01 1.91
CA VAL A 122 23.64 -18.20 0.87
C VAL A 122 22.54 -17.15 1.06
N PRO A 123 22.33 -16.21 0.12
CA PRO A 123 21.30 -15.20 0.25
C PRO A 123 19.89 -15.82 0.24
N ALA A 124 19.01 -15.30 1.10
CA ALA A 124 17.60 -15.65 1.05
C ALA A 124 17.00 -15.20 -0.29
N GLN A 125 16.39 -16.12 -1.03
CA GLN A 125 15.89 -15.85 -2.39
C GLN A 125 14.54 -15.13 -2.42
N LYS A 126 13.68 -15.33 -1.40
CA LYS A 126 12.38 -14.64 -1.17
C LYS A 126 11.55 -14.40 -2.45
N PRO A 127 11.23 -15.43 -3.24
CA PRO A 127 10.49 -15.25 -4.49
C PRO A 127 9.10 -14.66 -4.25
N VAL A 128 8.70 -13.70 -5.11
CA VAL A 128 7.38 -13.04 -5.03
C VAL A 128 6.19 -14.01 -5.17
N ALA A 129 6.41 -15.17 -5.80
CA ALA A 129 5.40 -16.22 -5.97
C ALA A 129 4.90 -16.77 -4.62
N GLU A 130 5.77 -16.90 -3.62
CA GLU A 130 5.40 -17.37 -2.28
C GLU A 130 4.57 -16.32 -1.55
N GLN A 131 4.97 -15.05 -1.62
CA GLN A 131 4.17 -13.94 -1.07
C GLN A 131 2.79 -13.85 -1.74
N THR A 132 2.74 -14.07 -3.05
CA THR A 132 1.49 -14.08 -3.82
C THR A 132 0.58 -15.23 -3.36
N THR A 133 1.15 -16.42 -3.16
CA THR A 133 0.42 -17.61 -2.71
C THR A 133 -0.14 -17.43 -1.30
N ASP A 134 0.67 -16.95 -0.37
CA ASP A 134 0.24 -16.65 1.00
C ASP A 134 -0.86 -15.60 1.03
N LEU A 135 -0.77 -14.57 0.19
CA LEU A 135 -1.79 -13.52 0.10
C LEU A 135 -3.12 -14.08 -0.43
N LEU A 136 -3.09 -14.86 -1.51
CA LEU A 136 -4.29 -15.47 -2.08
C LEU A 136 -4.95 -16.44 -1.09
N ASN A 137 -4.15 -17.25 -0.39
CA ASN A 137 -4.64 -18.14 0.66
C ASN A 137 -5.23 -17.35 1.83
N GLY A 138 -4.58 -16.26 2.25
CA GLY A 138 -5.07 -15.36 3.29
C GLY A 138 -6.40 -14.70 2.94
N ILE A 139 -6.55 -14.22 1.70
CA ILE A 139 -7.81 -13.64 1.21
C ILE A 139 -8.92 -14.71 1.17
N ASN A 140 -8.62 -15.92 0.70
CA ASN A 140 -9.59 -17.02 0.70
C ASN A 140 -10.00 -17.43 2.12
N PHE A 141 -9.06 -17.45 3.06
CA PHE A 141 -9.33 -17.72 4.47
C PHE A 141 -10.22 -16.62 5.06
N TYR A 142 -9.85 -15.36 4.84
CA TYR A 142 -10.64 -14.19 5.24
C TYR A 142 -12.08 -14.29 4.73
N ASN A 143 -12.28 -14.61 3.44
CA ASN A 143 -13.60 -14.73 2.81
C ASN A 143 -14.54 -15.76 3.43
N ARG A 144 -13.99 -16.74 4.17
CA ARG A 144 -14.75 -17.89 4.71
C ARG A 144 -14.88 -17.87 6.23
N ASN A 145 -14.16 -17.01 6.92
CA ASN A 145 -14.02 -17.07 8.38
C ASN A 145 -14.17 -15.69 9.02
N ASP A 146 -14.82 -15.57 10.16
CA ASP A 146 -14.81 -14.41 11.05
C ASP A 146 -13.99 -14.68 12.31
N LEU A 147 -13.41 -13.62 12.88
CA LEU A 147 -12.73 -13.68 14.17
C LEU A 147 -13.72 -13.62 15.32
N ARG A 148 -13.70 -14.64 16.19
CA ARG A 148 -14.41 -14.62 17.46
C ARG A 148 -13.40 -14.52 18.60
N VAL A 149 -13.48 -13.41 19.33
CA VAL A 149 -12.64 -13.15 20.51
C VAL A 149 -13.53 -13.16 21.74
N ILE A 150 -13.26 -14.09 22.65
CA ILE A 150 -13.94 -14.20 23.93
C ILE A 150 -13.02 -13.61 25.00
N GLU A 151 -13.39 -12.44 25.49
CA GLU A 151 -12.70 -11.74 26.57
C GLU A 151 -13.26 -12.21 27.93
N SER A 152 -12.38 -12.39 28.91
CA SER A 152 -12.76 -12.75 30.28
C SER A 152 -11.86 -11.99 31.26
N PRO A 153 -12.41 -11.39 32.34
CA PRO A 153 -11.62 -10.62 33.28
C PRO A 153 -10.43 -11.42 33.83
N GLY A 154 -9.23 -10.84 33.77
CA GLY A 154 -7.99 -11.45 34.26
C GLY A 154 -7.48 -12.65 33.47
N LYS A 155 -8.03 -12.96 32.29
CA LYS A 155 -7.60 -14.10 31.45
C LYS A 155 -7.16 -13.65 30.06
N ILE A 156 -6.26 -14.42 29.46
CA ILE A 156 -5.86 -14.25 28.06
C ILE A 156 -7.09 -14.48 27.16
N PRO A 157 -7.37 -13.60 26.19
CA PRO A 157 -8.51 -13.77 25.28
C PRO A 157 -8.43 -15.09 24.53
N ARG A 158 -9.57 -15.79 24.41
CA ARG A 158 -9.68 -16.97 23.56
C ARG A 158 -10.08 -16.55 22.16
N VAL A 159 -9.30 -16.95 21.18
CA VAL A 159 -9.52 -16.62 19.76
C VAL A 159 -9.93 -17.90 19.02
N THR A 160 -11.02 -17.81 18.27
CA THR A 160 -11.53 -18.88 17.42
C THR A 160 -12.04 -18.29 16.10
N HIS A 161 -12.25 -19.15 15.11
CA HIS A 161 -12.85 -18.77 13.83
C HIS A 161 -14.26 -19.32 13.73
N ALA A 162 -15.14 -18.56 13.08
CA ALA A 162 -16.47 -19.02 12.70
C ALA A 162 -16.68 -18.84 11.21
N ARG A 163 -17.50 -19.68 10.59
CA ARG A 163 -17.81 -19.54 9.16
C ARG A 163 -18.51 -18.21 8.89
N ALA A 164 -18.12 -17.54 7.81
CA ALA A 164 -18.68 -16.27 7.37
C ALA A 164 -19.03 -16.32 5.88
N ASP A 165 -19.96 -15.46 5.44
CA ASP A 165 -20.23 -15.21 4.02
C ASP A 165 -19.35 -14.04 3.53
N LYS A 166 -18.70 -14.22 2.37
CA LYS A 166 -17.93 -13.19 1.66
C LYS A 166 -18.72 -11.87 1.51
N LYS A 167 -20.04 -11.94 1.36
CA LYS A 167 -20.92 -10.77 1.20
C LYS A 167 -21.06 -9.94 2.48
N GLU A 168 -20.92 -10.56 3.65
CA GLU A 168 -21.04 -9.89 4.96
C GLU A 168 -19.76 -9.19 5.41
N LYS A 169 -18.64 -9.47 4.73
CA LYS A 169 -17.32 -8.87 5.00
C LYS A 169 -17.30 -7.38 4.84
N LEU A 170 -16.58 -6.70 5.73
CA LEU A 170 -16.38 -5.26 5.62
C LEU A 170 -15.45 -4.93 4.45
N CYS A 171 -14.39 -5.73 4.27
CA CYS A 171 -13.35 -5.45 3.31
C CYS A 171 -13.53 -6.24 2.01
N GLU A 172 -13.30 -5.56 0.91
CA GLU A 172 -12.99 -6.16 -0.39
C GLU A 172 -11.48 -6.03 -0.59
N ILE A 173 -10.81 -7.06 -1.11
CA ILE A 173 -9.34 -7.11 -1.16
C ILE A 173 -8.90 -7.33 -2.61
N TYR A 174 -8.26 -6.30 -3.16
CA TYR A 174 -7.88 -6.21 -4.57
C TYR A 174 -6.37 -6.04 -4.72
N PRO A 175 -5.59 -7.14 -4.67
CA PRO A 175 -4.15 -7.05 -4.62
C PRO A 175 -3.53 -6.51 -5.92
N PHE A 176 -2.34 -5.94 -5.79
CA PHE A 176 -1.48 -5.53 -6.90
C PHE A 176 -0.27 -6.45 -6.97
N LEU A 177 -0.01 -7.01 -8.16
CA LEU A 177 1.07 -7.95 -8.39
C LEU A 177 2.41 -7.21 -8.33
N GLY A 178 3.34 -7.66 -7.51
CA GLY A 178 4.69 -7.11 -7.46
C GLY A 178 5.49 -7.59 -8.66
N LEU A 179 6.09 -6.67 -9.41
CA LEU A 179 6.92 -7.02 -10.56
C LEU A 179 8.17 -6.15 -10.62
N ASN A 180 9.33 -6.80 -10.63
CA ASN A 180 10.57 -6.19 -11.09
C ASN A 180 11.07 -6.89 -12.35
N THR A 181 11.08 -6.21 -13.49
CA THR A 181 11.47 -6.80 -14.78
C THR A 181 12.89 -7.37 -14.80
N ALA A 182 13.79 -6.84 -13.96
CA ALA A 182 15.16 -7.31 -13.83
C ALA A 182 15.23 -8.76 -13.31
N ASN A 183 14.21 -9.23 -12.60
CA ASN A 183 14.14 -10.58 -12.03
C ASN A 183 13.66 -11.65 -13.02
N TYR A 184 13.22 -11.27 -14.23
CA TYR A 184 12.55 -12.16 -15.18
C TYR A 184 13.12 -12.06 -16.58
N THR A 185 13.02 -13.13 -17.37
CA THR A 185 13.18 -13.04 -18.82
C THR A 185 11.95 -12.37 -19.45
N LEU A 186 12.07 -11.89 -20.70
CA LEU A 186 10.92 -11.37 -21.44
C LEU A 186 9.78 -12.40 -21.55
N SER A 187 10.11 -13.66 -21.87
CA SER A 187 9.14 -14.75 -21.93
C SER A 187 8.48 -15.04 -20.57
N GLY A 188 9.24 -14.88 -19.47
CA GLY A 188 8.71 -14.97 -18.11
C GLY A 188 7.70 -13.87 -17.81
N ILE A 189 7.98 -12.63 -18.20
CA ILE A 189 7.05 -11.50 -18.05
C ILE A 189 5.79 -11.72 -18.88
N ILE A 190 5.91 -12.15 -20.13
CA ILE A 190 4.76 -12.46 -21.00
C ILE A 190 3.86 -13.48 -20.32
N LYS A 191 4.43 -14.62 -19.90
CA LYS A 191 3.68 -15.69 -19.23
C LYS A 191 3.03 -15.19 -17.94
N LEU A 192 3.73 -14.42 -17.13
CA LEU A 192 3.21 -13.87 -15.88
C LEU A 192 2.03 -12.93 -16.13
N LEU A 193 2.16 -11.99 -17.07
CA LEU A 193 1.09 -11.05 -17.39
C LEU A 193 -0.14 -11.77 -17.97
N ASP A 194 0.06 -12.75 -18.85
CA ASP A 194 -1.05 -13.55 -19.37
C ASP A 194 -1.73 -14.36 -18.27
N GLU A 195 -0.98 -14.99 -17.36
CA GLU A 195 -1.55 -15.80 -16.28
C GLU A 195 -2.46 -15.00 -15.33
N TYR A 196 -2.13 -13.74 -15.05
CA TYR A 196 -2.86 -12.90 -14.09
C TYR A 196 -3.86 -11.93 -14.75
N PHE A 197 -3.60 -11.51 -15.99
CA PHE A 197 -4.31 -10.38 -16.62
C PHE A 197 -4.82 -10.65 -18.04
N CYS A 198 -4.74 -11.88 -18.57
CA CYS A 198 -5.29 -12.21 -19.90
C CYS A 198 -6.77 -11.81 -20.03
N ASP A 199 -7.56 -12.06 -19.00
CA ASP A 199 -9.01 -11.79 -18.94
C ASP A 199 -9.34 -10.53 -18.13
N TYR A 200 -8.34 -9.69 -17.82
CA TYR A 200 -8.56 -8.43 -17.11
C TYR A 200 -9.47 -7.49 -17.91
N ASP A 201 -10.58 -7.09 -17.30
CA ASP A 201 -11.62 -6.24 -17.89
C ASP A 201 -11.79 -4.89 -17.18
N GLY A 202 -10.99 -4.62 -16.13
CA GLY A 202 -11.07 -3.40 -15.33
C GLY A 202 -12.36 -3.25 -14.52
N LYS A 203 -13.17 -4.30 -14.34
CA LYS A 203 -14.45 -4.22 -13.63
C LYS A 203 -14.34 -4.75 -12.20
N ARG A 204 -14.76 -3.91 -11.24
CA ARG A 204 -14.85 -4.29 -9.83
C ARG A 204 -15.67 -5.54 -9.58
N ALA A 205 -16.78 -5.75 -10.31
CA ALA A 205 -17.63 -6.93 -10.16
C ALA A 205 -16.87 -8.22 -10.50
N THR A 206 -16.16 -8.24 -11.62
CA THR A 206 -15.31 -9.36 -12.04
C THR A 206 -14.19 -9.60 -11.02
N ALA A 207 -13.52 -8.53 -10.56
CA ALA A 207 -12.49 -8.63 -9.53
C ALA A 207 -13.03 -9.18 -8.19
N TYR A 208 -14.26 -8.79 -7.80
CA TYR A 208 -14.92 -9.24 -6.57
C TYR A 208 -15.27 -10.74 -6.60
N GLU A 209 -15.75 -11.23 -7.75
CA GLU A 209 -16.01 -12.67 -7.90
C GLU A 209 -14.72 -13.49 -7.84
N ASN A 210 -13.64 -12.96 -8.41
CA ASN A 210 -12.32 -13.59 -8.42
C ASN A 210 -11.47 -13.27 -7.17
N MET A 211 -12.02 -12.62 -6.16
CA MET A 211 -11.29 -12.21 -4.95
C MET A 211 -10.70 -13.43 -4.21
N GLY A 212 -9.38 -13.51 -4.13
CA GLY A 212 -8.64 -14.68 -3.61
C GLY A 212 -8.14 -15.64 -4.70
N SER A 213 -8.23 -15.27 -5.97
CA SER A 213 -7.62 -15.98 -7.10
C SER A 213 -6.67 -15.07 -7.90
N LYS A 214 -5.94 -15.64 -8.86
CA LYS A 214 -5.01 -14.89 -9.74
C LYS A 214 -5.72 -13.84 -10.59
N GLN A 215 -6.97 -14.07 -10.98
CA GLN A 215 -7.80 -13.13 -11.73
C GLN A 215 -8.42 -12.04 -10.84
N GLY A 216 -8.21 -12.09 -9.52
CA GLY A 216 -8.67 -11.08 -8.57
C GLY A 216 -7.73 -9.88 -8.42
N PHE A 217 -6.59 -9.88 -9.11
CA PHE A 217 -5.62 -8.80 -9.06
C PHE A 217 -6.13 -7.56 -9.80
N ALA A 218 -6.02 -6.40 -9.18
CA ALA A 218 -6.53 -5.14 -9.72
C ALA A 218 -5.47 -4.28 -10.41
N GLY A 219 -4.19 -4.60 -10.26
CA GLY A 219 -3.10 -3.82 -10.87
C GLY A 219 -1.71 -4.40 -10.58
N ILE A 220 -0.67 -3.62 -10.90
CA ILE A 220 0.73 -4.03 -10.72
C ILE A 220 1.48 -3.00 -9.87
N LYS A 221 2.25 -3.47 -8.89
CA LYS A 221 3.13 -2.67 -8.05
C LYS A 221 4.55 -2.75 -8.60
N LEU A 222 5.10 -1.58 -8.88
CA LEU A 222 6.50 -1.37 -9.26
C LEU A 222 7.22 -0.71 -8.09
N TYR A 223 8.42 -1.17 -7.79
CA TYR A 223 9.10 -0.72 -6.58
C TYR A 223 10.58 -0.44 -6.87
N PRO A 224 10.89 0.77 -7.38
CA PRO A 224 12.25 1.20 -7.70
C PRO A 224 13.32 1.01 -6.62
N PRO A 225 13.04 1.14 -5.30
CA PRO A 225 14.04 0.84 -4.27
C PRO A 225 14.51 -0.62 -4.23
N LEU A 226 13.72 -1.53 -4.83
CA LEU A 226 14.12 -2.92 -5.12
C LEU A 226 14.74 -3.05 -6.52
N GLY A 227 15.31 -1.99 -7.09
CA GLY A 227 16.11 -1.99 -8.33
C GLY A 227 15.32 -2.07 -9.62
N PHE A 228 14.03 -1.74 -9.61
CA PHE A 228 13.27 -1.53 -10.84
C PHE A 228 13.64 -0.17 -11.43
N ASP A 229 14.28 -0.13 -12.60
CA ASP A 229 14.50 1.12 -13.35
C ASP A 229 13.28 1.40 -14.25
N PRO A 230 12.55 2.52 -14.06
CA PRO A 230 11.42 2.85 -14.92
C PRO A 230 11.78 3.03 -16.40
N TRP A 231 13.02 3.41 -16.71
CA TRP A 231 13.46 3.67 -18.08
C TRP A 231 14.93 3.26 -18.28
N PRO A 232 15.22 1.95 -18.39
CA PRO A 232 16.58 1.44 -18.45
C PRO A 232 17.26 1.75 -19.79
N GLU A 233 18.56 2.04 -19.76
CA GLU A 233 19.37 2.23 -20.99
C GLU A 233 19.73 0.90 -21.67
N ASN A 234 19.82 -0.17 -20.89
CA ASN A 234 20.07 -1.51 -21.42
C ASN A 234 18.92 -1.96 -22.32
N LYS A 235 19.21 -2.28 -23.59
CA LYS A 235 18.19 -2.62 -24.59
C LYS A 235 17.33 -3.83 -24.21
N THR A 236 17.91 -4.83 -23.57
CA THR A 236 17.18 -6.04 -23.14
C THR A 236 16.21 -5.72 -22.01
N GLU A 237 16.64 -4.96 -21.00
CA GLU A 237 15.73 -4.50 -19.93
C GLU A 237 14.70 -3.50 -20.46
N LYS A 238 15.07 -2.68 -21.44
CA LYS A 238 14.17 -1.74 -22.10
C LYS A 238 13.04 -2.46 -22.81
N GLN A 239 13.33 -3.54 -23.54
CA GLN A 239 12.31 -4.39 -24.17
C GLN A 239 11.32 -4.97 -23.15
N LYS A 240 11.80 -5.37 -21.96
CA LYS A 240 10.94 -5.91 -20.89
C LYS A 240 10.01 -4.85 -20.31
N THR A 241 10.55 -3.67 -20.01
CA THR A 241 9.75 -2.54 -19.49
C THR A 241 8.77 -2.02 -20.54
N ASP A 242 9.16 -1.95 -21.81
CA ASP A 242 8.27 -1.58 -22.91
C ASP A 242 7.11 -2.55 -23.08
N TYR A 243 7.38 -3.86 -23.02
CA TYR A 243 6.31 -4.86 -23.07
C TYR A 243 5.33 -4.68 -21.90
N LEU A 244 5.84 -4.49 -20.69
CA LEU A 244 5.03 -4.25 -19.50
C LEU A 244 4.13 -3.02 -19.67
N TYR A 245 4.70 -1.88 -20.07
CA TYR A 245 3.94 -0.63 -20.22
C TYR A 245 2.92 -0.72 -21.34
N SER A 246 3.28 -1.26 -22.50
CA SER A 246 2.36 -1.44 -23.61
C SER A 246 1.19 -2.37 -23.24
N TYR A 247 1.47 -3.46 -22.52
CA TYR A 247 0.44 -4.38 -22.05
C TYR A 247 -0.53 -3.69 -21.07
N CYS A 248 0.01 -2.94 -20.10
CA CYS A 248 -0.79 -2.24 -19.10
C CYS A 248 -1.59 -1.09 -19.70
N GLU A 249 -1.02 -0.31 -20.62
CA GLU A 249 -1.73 0.76 -21.32
C GLU A 249 -2.87 0.17 -22.18
N LYS A 250 -2.61 -0.89 -22.96
CA LYS A 250 -3.63 -1.50 -23.82
C LYS A 250 -4.83 -2.04 -23.03
N LYS A 251 -4.58 -2.67 -21.88
CA LYS A 251 -5.62 -3.24 -21.01
C LYS A 251 -6.11 -2.30 -19.92
N GLN A 252 -5.57 -1.08 -19.86
CA GLN A 252 -5.83 -0.09 -18.81
C GLN A 252 -5.61 -0.66 -17.39
N ILE A 253 -4.58 -1.50 -17.22
CA ILE A 253 -4.17 -2.07 -15.93
C ILE A 253 -3.45 -0.98 -15.13
N PRO A 254 -3.94 -0.63 -13.93
CA PRO A 254 -3.32 0.37 -13.07
C PRO A 254 -1.94 -0.05 -12.56
N LEU A 255 -0.97 0.86 -12.69
CA LEU A 255 0.35 0.74 -12.07
C LEU A 255 0.43 1.59 -10.81
N THR A 256 1.00 1.07 -9.73
CA THR A 256 1.45 1.90 -8.60
C THR A 256 2.97 1.81 -8.51
N THR A 257 3.66 2.95 -8.49
CA THR A 257 5.12 3.00 -8.28
C THR A 257 5.46 3.67 -6.96
N HIS A 258 6.49 3.18 -6.26
CA HIS A 258 7.05 3.91 -5.11
C HIS A 258 7.66 5.24 -5.58
N CYS A 259 7.36 6.34 -4.89
CA CYS A 259 7.84 7.67 -5.24
C CYS A 259 8.10 8.54 -3.99
N SER A 260 8.95 8.05 -3.08
CA SER A 260 9.53 8.84 -1.97
C SER A 260 10.99 8.48 -1.72
N ASP A 261 11.74 9.35 -1.06
CA ASP A 261 13.15 9.09 -0.73
C ASP A 261 13.37 8.14 0.47
N GLY A 262 12.27 7.65 1.06
CA GLY A 262 12.27 6.62 2.09
C GLY A 262 11.92 5.24 1.56
N GLY A 263 11.69 4.30 2.49
CA GLY A 263 11.28 2.93 2.20
C GLY A 263 12.40 1.90 2.28
N PHE A 264 12.03 0.64 2.05
CA PHE A 264 12.96 -0.48 2.02
C PHE A 264 13.74 -0.45 0.70
N ALA A 265 15.07 -0.30 0.71
CA ALA A 265 15.86 -0.34 -0.51
C ALA A 265 17.00 -1.36 -0.42
N VAL A 266 17.55 -1.74 -1.56
CA VAL A 266 18.58 -2.81 -1.63
C VAL A 266 19.59 -2.57 -2.76
N CYS A 267 19.54 -1.42 -3.42
CA CYS A 267 20.49 -1.01 -4.45
C CYS A 267 20.92 0.45 -4.27
N ASP A 268 22.09 0.79 -4.79
CA ASP A 268 22.69 2.12 -4.64
C ASP A 268 21.98 3.16 -5.52
N GLU A 269 21.41 2.72 -6.65
CA GLU A 269 20.69 3.55 -7.62
C GLU A 269 19.27 3.93 -7.16
N THR A 270 18.87 3.56 -5.95
CA THR A 270 17.51 3.78 -5.40
C THR A 270 17.02 5.21 -5.62
N ALA A 271 17.84 6.22 -5.30
CA ALA A 271 17.45 7.62 -5.44
C ALA A 271 17.22 8.01 -6.91
N THR A 272 17.99 7.44 -7.82
CA THR A 272 17.84 7.65 -9.27
C THR A 272 16.56 7.00 -9.76
N TYR A 273 16.37 5.70 -9.50
CA TYR A 273 15.21 4.95 -10.01
C TYR A 273 13.88 5.42 -9.43
N THR A 274 13.87 5.94 -8.20
CA THR A 274 12.67 6.45 -7.53
C THR A 274 12.32 7.87 -7.96
N ASN A 275 13.23 8.59 -8.63
CA ASN A 275 12.99 9.97 -9.04
C ASN A 275 11.83 10.05 -10.06
N PRO A 276 10.75 10.82 -9.77
CA PRO A 276 9.59 10.92 -10.65
C PRO A 276 9.94 11.40 -12.07
N ALA A 277 11.01 12.19 -12.24
CA ALA A 277 11.42 12.68 -13.55
C ALA A 277 11.78 11.54 -14.54
N ARG A 278 12.17 10.35 -14.05
CA ARG A 278 12.39 9.18 -14.93
C ARG A 278 11.12 8.72 -15.63
N TRP A 279 9.96 8.93 -15.02
CA TRP A 279 8.67 8.53 -15.57
C TRP A 279 8.18 9.45 -16.69
N ARG A 280 8.75 10.65 -16.86
CA ARG A 280 8.38 11.55 -17.95
C ARG A 280 8.58 10.88 -19.31
N LYS A 281 9.72 10.23 -19.54
CA LYS A 281 10.00 9.49 -20.78
C LYS A 281 9.03 8.32 -21.00
N VAL A 282 8.64 7.64 -19.92
CA VAL A 282 7.63 6.57 -19.97
C VAL A 282 6.30 7.14 -20.45
N LEU A 283 5.80 8.20 -19.81
CA LEU A 283 4.50 8.78 -20.11
C LEU A 283 4.46 9.54 -21.44
N GLU A 284 5.60 10.04 -21.94
CA GLU A 284 5.72 10.55 -23.32
C GLU A 284 5.48 9.44 -24.36
N HIS A 285 5.93 8.22 -24.09
CA HIS A 285 5.77 7.06 -24.99
C HIS A 285 4.45 6.31 -24.77
N TYR A 286 3.93 6.29 -23.54
CA TYR A 286 2.70 5.61 -23.13
C TYR A 286 1.76 6.61 -22.42
N PRO A 287 1.20 7.58 -23.16
CA PRO A 287 0.46 8.71 -22.57
C PRO A 287 -0.89 8.33 -21.95
N GLN A 288 -1.41 7.13 -22.24
CA GLN A 288 -2.65 6.61 -21.67
C GLN A 288 -2.40 5.63 -20.51
N LEU A 289 -1.14 5.39 -20.13
CA LEU A 289 -0.79 4.53 -19.01
C LEU A 289 -1.39 5.04 -17.70
N LYS A 290 -2.13 4.18 -17.00
CA LYS A 290 -2.65 4.47 -15.66
C LYS A 290 -1.56 4.25 -14.63
N ILE A 291 -1.16 5.32 -13.96
CA ILE A 291 -0.09 5.24 -12.96
C ILE A 291 -0.38 6.07 -11.72
N ASN A 292 -0.11 5.50 -10.55
CA ASN A 292 -0.10 6.16 -9.26
C ASN A 292 1.33 6.32 -8.75
N PHE A 293 1.77 7.55 -8.52
CA PHE A 293 3.02 7.90 -7.85
C PHE A 293 2.81 7.92 -6.35
N ALA A 294 3.17 6.83 -5.67
CA ALA A 294 2.90 6.69 -4.25
C ALA A 294 3.68 7.70 -3.40
N HIS A 295 3.11 8.11 -2.27
CA HIS A 295 3.69 9.05 -1.31
C HIS A 295 3.91 10.49 -1.82
N MET A 296 3.33 10.87 -2.96
CA MET A 296 3.31 12.26 -3.45
C MET A 296 4.69 12.92 -3.59
N GLY A 297 5.70 12.14 -4.00
CA GLY A 297 7.05 12.68 -4.18
C GLY A 297 7.71 13.12 -2.87
N LYS A 298 7.28 12.58 -1.72
CA LYS A 298 7.79 12.99 -0.40
C LYS A 298 9.31 12.83 -0.33
N GLN A 299 9.97 13.92 0.05
CA GLN A 299 11.39 13.95 0.34
C GLN A 299 11.65 14.40 1.77
N SER A 300 12.54 13.71 2.46
CA SER A 300 13.03 14.07 3.78
C SER A 300 13.85 15.37 3.68
N LYS A 301 13.44 16.41 4.41
CA LYS A 301 14.19 17.67 4.44
C LYS A 301 15.60 17.41 4.99
N LYS A 302 16.64 17.72 4.21
CA LYS A 302 18.00 17.77 4.75
C LYS A 302 18.07 18.92 5.75
N LYS A 303 18.38 18.62 7.02
CA LYS A 303 18.35 19.56 8.17
C LYS A 303 19.08 20.89 7.96
N PHE A 304 19.97 20.99 6.97
CA PHE A 304 20.82 22.17 6.71
C PHE A 304 20.35 23.07 5.56
N ILE A 305 19.25 22.75 4.86
CA ILE A 305 18.77 23.56 3.72
C ILE A 305 17.41 24.17 4.09
N LEU A 306 17.45 25.46 4.45
CA LEU A 306 16.28 26.24 4.92
C LEU A 306 15.14 26.35 3.88
N PHE A 307 15.45 26.08 2.60
CA PHE A 307 14.53 26.21 1.47
C PHE A 307 14.47 24.95 0.59
N SER A 308 14.53 23.74 1.16
CA SER A 308 14.34 22.55 0.33
C SER A 308 12.89 22.51 -0.19
N LYS A 309 12.65 23.09 -1.37
CA LYS A 309 11.51 22.71 -2.21
C LYS A 309 11.64 21.22 -2.50
N SER A 310 10.54 20.48 -2.35
CA SER A 310 10.50 19.06 -2.69
C SER A 310 10.40 18.92 -4.20
N ALA A 311 11.55 18.98 -4.89
CA ALA A 311 11.62 18.87 -6.34
C ALA A 311 10.87 17.64 -6.89
N TRP A 312 10.79 16.55 -6.11
CA TRP A 312 10.02 15.36 -6.49
C TRP A 312 8.50 15.58 -6.40
N GLN A 313 8.01 16.28 -5.39
CA GLN A 313 6.58 16.63 -5.32
C GLN A 313 6.21 17.57 -6.46
N ASP A 314 7.05 18.58 -6.75
CA ASP A 314 6.82 19.51 -7.86
C ASP A 314 6.76 18.75 -9.21
N GLU A 315 7.66 17.79 -9.42
CA GLU A 315 7.65 16.94 -10.62
C GLU A 315 6.41 16.03 -10.66
N VAL A 316 6.00 15.41 -9.55
CA VAL A 316 4.75 14.63 -9.48
C VAL A 316 3.55 15.49 -9.86
N LEU A 317 3.44 16.71 -9.32
CA LEU A 317 2.38 17.67 -9.66
C LEU A 317 2.40 18.05 -11.15
N ALA A 318 3.59 18.19 -11.74
CA ALA A 318 3.73 18.42 -13.18
C ALA A 318 3.23 17.21 -13.98
N LEU A 319 3.62 15.98 -13.62
CA LEU A 319 3.14 14.76 -14.29
C LEU A 319 1.62 14.58 -14.17
N LEU A 320 1.06 14.88 -12.99
CA LEU A 320 -0.39 14.90 -12.75
C LEU A 320 -1.10 15.91 -13.66
N LYS A 321 -0.48 17.04 -13.97
CA LYS A 321 -1.05 18.06 -14.86
C LYS A 321 -0.96 17.64 -16.32
N ASP A 322 0.20 17.12 -16.72
CA ASP A 322 0.54 16.82 -18.12
C ASP A 322 -0.17 15.55 -18.62
N TYR A 323 -0.42 14.56 -17.74
CA TYR A 323 -0.94 13.24 -18.12
C TYR A 323 -2.30 12.93 -17.46
N PRO A 324 -3.35 12.61 -18.24
CA PRO A 324 -4.71 12.44 -17.74
C PRO A 324 -4.84 11.26 -16.75
N ASN A 325 -4.07 10.20 -16.98
CA ASN A 325 -4.11 8.94 -16.22
C ASN A 325 -2.99 8.83 -15.16
N ALA A 326 -2.32 9.93 -14.85
CA ALA A 326 -1.40 10.03 -13.71
C ALA A 326 -2.16 10.39 -12.42
N TYR A 327 -1.81 9.72 -11.33
CA TYR A 327 -2.38 9.85 -9.99
C TYR A 327 -1.26 9.87 -8.94
N THR A 328 -1.59 10.25 -7.72
CA THR A 328 -0.69 10.14 -6.58
C THR A 328 -1.45 9.78 -5.31
N ASP A 329 -0.85 9.04 -4.39
CA ASP A 329 -1.38 8.82 -3.04
C ASP A 329 -0.53 9.52 -1.98
N PHE A 330 -1.13 9.83 -0.83
CA PHE A 330 -0.44 10.44 0.31
C PHE A 330 -0.07 9.44 1.41
N SER A 331 0.07 8.17 1.06
CA SER A 331 0.33 7.12 2.04
C SER A 331 1.60 7.38 2.83
N CYS A 332 1.63 6.94 4.10
CA CYS A 332 2.75 7.19 5.01
C CYS A 332 3.08 8.69 5.26
N ALA A 333 2.10 9.59 5.10
CA ALA A 333 2.26 11.02 5.43
C ALA A 333 1.19 11.58 6.38
N ALA A 334 -0.05 11.09 6.29
CA ALA A 334 -1.21 11.72 6.88
C ALA A 334 -1.51 11.37 8.36
N PHE A 335 -0.47 11.41 9.20
CA PHE A 335 -0.53 11.01 10.61
C PHE A 335 -1.18 12.04 11.55
N GLU A 336 -1.26 13.30 11.14
CA GLU A 336 -1.71 14.41 11.99
C GLU A 336 -2.55 15.43 11.20
N ASP A 337 -3.42 16.16 11.89
CA ASP A 337 -4.32 17.17 11.27
C ASP A 337 -3.57 18.25 10.46
N LYS A 338 -2.34 18.59 10.87
CA LYS A 338 -1.47 19.54 10.15
C LYS A 338 -1.18 19.12 8.71
N PHE A 339 -1.15 17.82 8.42
CA PHE A 339 -0.97 17.31 7.07
C PHE A 339 -2.16 17.72 6.19
N TYR A 340 -3.38 17.51 6.68
CA TYR A 340 -4.60 17.82 5.93
C TYR A 340 -4.78 19.31 5.67
N ARG A 341 -4.32 20.17 6.59
CA ARG A 341 -4.24 21.63 6.34
C ARG A 341 -3.34 21.95 5.15
N SER A 342 -2.18 21.32 5.08
CA SER A 342 -1.25 21.50 3.96
C SER A 342 -1.80 20.92 2.65
N LEU A 343 -2.46 19.75 2.72
CA LEU A 343 -3.11 19.12 1.57
C LEU A 343 -4.25 19.99 1.02
N ALA A 344 -5.09 20.55 1.90
CA ALA A 344 -6.17 21.45 1.50
C ALA A 344 -5.63 22.68 0.76
N ARG A 345 -4.55 23.28 1.25
CA ARG A 345 -3.88 24.39 0.56
C ARG A 345 -3.33 23.96 -0.80
N LEU A 346 -2.66 22.80 -0.87
CA LEU A 346 -2.14 22.28 -2.14
C LEU A 346 -3.26 22.09 -3.18
N ILE A 347 -4.40 21.56 -2.77
CA ILE A 347 -5.60 21.38 -3.61
C ILE A 347 -6.14 22.74 -4.07
N GLN A 348 -6.25 23.72 -3.17
CA GLN A 348 -6.70 25.07 -3.50
C GLN A 348 -5.77 25.76 -4.52
N ASP A 349 -4.46 25.62 -4.33
CA ASP A 349 -3.44 26.18 -5.22
C ASP A 349 -3.38 25.46 -6.58
N ASN A 350 -3.89 24.22 -6.66
CA ASN A 350 -3.85 23.37 -7.85
C ASN A 350 -5.20 22.64 -8.09
N PRO A 351 -6.29 23.34 -8.47
CA PRO A 351 -7.64 22.75 -8.47
C PRO A 351 -7.81 21.47 -9.32
N GLY A 352 -7.01 21.31 -10.37
CA GLY A 352 -7.02 20.12 -11.24
C GLY A 352 -6.42 18.87 -10.60
N THR A 353 -5.61 18.99 -9.55
CA THR A 353 -4.92 17.85 -8.91
C THR A 353 -5.80 17.12 -7.91
N ALA A 354 -6.80 17.79 -7.32
CA ALA A 354 -7.71 17.20 -6.34
C ALA A 354 -8.35 15.89 -6.82
N ARG A 355 -8.66 15.81 -8.13
CA ARG A 355 -9.27 14.64 -8.77
C ARG A 355 -8.30 13.49 -9.08
N LYS A 356 -7.02 13.66 -8.74
CA LYS A 356 -5.92 12.74 -9.02
C LYS A 356 -5.14 12.34 -7.77
N ILE A 357 -5.54 12.84 -6.60
CA ILE A 357 -4.98 12.44 -5.30
C ILE A 357 -5.84 11.32 -4.71
N LEU A 358 -5.20 10.28 -4.20
CA LEU A 358 -5.80 9.06 -3.70
C LEU A 358 -5.50 8.88 -2.21
N PHE A 359 -6.49 8.39 -1.46
CA PHE A 359 -6.29 7.94 -0.08
C PHE A 359 -5.54 6.60 -0.05
N GLY A 360 -4.41 6.58 0.63
CA GLY A 360 -3.70 5.35 0.95
C GLY A 360 -3.05 5.46 2.32
N THR A 361 -2.93 4.36 3.04
CA THR A 361 -2.42 4.36 4.41
C THR A 361 -0.95 4.01 4.53
N ASP A 362 -0.46 3.14 3.65
CA ASP A 362 0.77 2.37 3.80
C ASP A 362 0.71 1.44 5.02
N PHE A 363 -0.48 0.88 5.30
CA PHE A 363 -0.72 0.08 6.50
C PHE A 363 0.18 -1.13 6.60
N MET A 364 0.41 -1.54 7.85
CA MET A 364 1.55 -2.30 8.38
C MET A 364 2.81 -1.45 8.49
N ILE A 365 3.33 -0.84 7.42
CA ILE A 365 4.54 -0.01 7.50
C ILE A 365 4.32 1.25 8.34
N ASN A 366 3.16 1.88 8.18
CA ASN A 366 2.78 3.10 8.89
C ASN A 366 2.66 2.92 10.42
N LEU A 367 2.60 1.68 10.94
CA LEU A 367 2.56 1.37 12.37
C LEU A 367 3.85 1.76 13.10
N LEU A 368 4.92 2.08 12.37
CA LEU A 368 6.10 2.71 12.96
C LEU A 368 5.83 4.14 13.47
N TRP A 369 4.81 4.80 12.93
CA TRP A 369 4.50 6.20 13.22
C TRP A 369 3.09 6.40 13.78
N CYS A 370 2.13 5.52 13.52
CA CYS A 370 0.79 5.52 14.11
C CYS A 370 0.54 4.28 14.98
N GLY A 371 -0.41 4.35 15.91
CA GLY A 371 -0.73 3.24 16.81
C GLY A 371 -1.60 2.15 16.17
N SER A 372 -2.41 2.45 15.16
CA SER A 372 -3.30 1.47 14.53
C SER A 372 -3.83 1.94 13.18
N TYR A 373 -4.41 1.01 12.40
CA TYR A 373 -5.17 1.35 11.19
C TYR A 373 -6.33 2.31 11.50
N ASN A 374 -7.07 2.02 12.58
CA ASN A 374 -8.20 2.80 13.05
C ASN A 374 -7.78 4.25 13.34
N GLU A 375 -6.66 4.43 14.05
CA GLU A 375 -6.13 5.76 14.36
C GLU A 375 -5.87 6.55 13.07
N TYR A 376 -5.21 5.94 12.08
CA TYR A 376 -4.91 6.60 10.80
C TYR A 376 -6.19 7.03 10.05
N LEU A 377 -7.16 6.12 9.95
CA LEU A 377 -8.48 6.43 9.36
C LEU A 377 -9.20 7.54 10.13
N GLU A 378 -9.14 7.51 11.45
CA GLU A 378 -9.81 8.50 12.28
C GLU A 378 -9.27 9.91 12.08
N VAL A 379 -7.95 10.08 11.89
CA VAL A 379 -7.39 11.41 11.59
C VAL A 379 -7.98 11.93 10.27
N PHE A 380 -8.06 11.09 9.23
CA PHE A 380 -8.66 11.45 7.95
C PHE A 380 -10.15 11.81 8.08
N LEU A 381 -10.91 10.97 8.77
CA LEU A 381 -12.36 11.16 8.90
C LEU A 381 -12.69 12.40 9.75
N LYS A 382 -11.94 12.66 10.82
CA LYS A 382 -12.19 13.75 11.78
C LYS A 382 -11.62 15.10 11.37
N THR A 383 -10.64 15.16 10.45
CA THR A 383 -10.04 16.44 10.07
C THR A 383 -11.10 17.42 9.56
N LYS A 384 -11.03 18.68 10.02
CA LYS A 384 -11.94 19.75 9.56
C LYS A 384 -11.33 20.60 8.44
N ASN A 385 -10.09 20.30 8.03
CA ASN A 385 -9.39 21.06 6.99
C ASN A 385 -9.84 20.68 5.58
N LEU A 386 -10.52 19.53 5.41
CA LEU A 386 -11.05 19.06 4.13
C LEU A 386 -12.57 19.10 4.17
N ALA A 387 -13.18 19.60 3.11
CA ALA A 387 -14.62 19.54 2.90
C ALA A 387 -15.08 18.07 2.69
N SER A 388 -16.37 17.81 2.84
CA SER A 388 -16.91 16.45 2.67
C SER A 388 -16.71 15.93 1.25
N GLU A 389 -16.82 16.82 0.26
CA GLU A 389 -16.63 16.54 -1.15
C GLU A 389 -15.18 16.18 -1.46
N ASP A 390 -14.22 16.90 -0.86
CA ASP A 390 -12.80 16.58 -0.98
C ASP A 390 -12.49 15.22 -0.38
N LYS A 391 -13.00 14.92 0.82
CA LYS A 391 -12.83 13.61 1.44
C LYS A 391 -13.39 12.51 0.55
N GLN A 392 -14.60 12.68 0.01
CA GLN A 392 -15.21 11.72 -0.89
C GLN A 392 -14.38 11.52 -2.16
N ALA A 393 -13.88 12.60 -2.77
CA ALA A 393 -13.02 12.50 -3.94
C ALA A 393 -11.76 11.68 -3.64
N LEU A 394 -11.07 11.99 -2.53
CA LEU A 394 -9.82 11.36 -2.14
C LEU A 394 -9.96 9.88 -1.81
N CYS A 395 -11.01 9.47 -1.07
CA CYS A 395 -11.16 8.09 -0.60
C CYS A 395 -12.18 7.25 -1.38
N SER A 396 -12.93 7.81 -2.33
CA SER A 396 -13.95 7.08 -3.06
C SER A 396 -13.87 7.30 -4.56
N ASP A 397 -14.09 8.53 -5.02
CA ASP A 397 -14.31 8.78 -6.45
C ASP A 397 -13.03 8.65 -7.27
N ASN A 398 -11.90 9.19 -6.77
CA ASN A 398 -10.63 9.12 -7.48
C ASN A 398 -10.03 7.70 -7.46
N PRO A 399 -10.00 6.96 -6.33
CA PRO A 399 -9.52 5.58 -6.33
C PRO A 399 -10.40 4.66 -7.20
N ALA A 400 -11.74 4.85 -7.18
CA ALA A 400 -12.63 4.10 -8.06
C ALA A 400 -12.34 4.38 -9.54
N ARG A 401 -12.04 5.64 -9.89
CA ARG A 401 -11.61 5.98 -11.25
C ARG A 401 -10.28 5.30 -11.58
N PHE A 402 -9.26 5.48 -10.76
CA PHE A 402 -7.95 4.89 -10.97
C PHE A 402 -8.00 3.37 -11.19
N LEU A 403 -8.82 2.65 -10.42
CA LEU A 403 -8.91 1.20 -10.50
C LEU A 403 -9.81 0.68 -11.64
N TRP A 404 -10.92 1.38 -11.95
CA TRP A 404 -12.02 0.79 -12.71
C TRP A 404 -12.49 1.59 -13.94
N GLN A 405 -11.99 2.80 -14.16
CA GLN A 405 -12.39 3.69 -15.26
C GLN A 405 -11.15 4.16 -15.98
#